data_AF-A0A6N9V3C3-F1
#
_entry.id   AF-A0A6N9V3C3-F1
#
_cell.length_a   1.000
_cell.length_b   1.000
_cell.length_c   1.000
_cell.angle_alpha   90.00
_cell.angle_beta   90.00
_cell.angle_gamma   90.00
#
_symmetry.space_group_name_H-M   'P 1'
#
loop_
_entity.id
_entity.type
_entity.pdbx_description
1 polymer ?
#
loop_
_entity_poly.entity_id
_entity_poly.type
_entity_poly.pdbx_seq_one_letter_code
_entity_poly.pdbx_strand_id
1 'polypeptide(L)'
;VVRDAATGDLRVVDVTPQNEADILVHDAHNASPTTAFALSRLADPDTLHHTPIGVFRSADRPVYDTLMSDQLDEAVERQGEGDLSALLTGNDTWTVAG
;
A
#
# COMPACT_ATOMS: atom_id res chain seq x y z
N VAL A 1 -24.22 3.59 8.22
CA VAL A 1 -23.33 2.39 8.17
C VAL A 1 -22.71 2.23 9.53
N VAL A 2 -22.71 1.02 10.08
CA VAL A 2 -22.10 0.71 11.40
C VAL A 2 -21.22 -0.53 11.25
N ARG A 3 -20.25 -0.69 12.16
CA ARG A 3 -19.37 -1.86 12.22
C ARG A 3 -19.94 -2.88 13.19
N ASP A 4 -20.04 -4.14 12.77
CA ASP A 4 -20.40 -5.25 13.65
C ASP A 4 -19.24 -5.56 14.60
N ALA A 5 -19.50 -5.57 15.91
CA ALA A 5 -18.46 -5.79 16.91
C ALA A 5 -17.97 -7.25 16.99
N ALA A 6 -18.79 -8.21 16.55
CA ALA A 6 -18.46 -9.63 16.58
C ALA A 6 -17.70 -10.08 15.33
N THR A 7 -18.10 -9.61 14.13
CA THR A 7 -17.48 -10.03 12.87
C THR A 7 -16.52 -8.98 12.29
N GLY A 8 -16.68 -7.71 12.66
CA GLY A 8 -15.95 -6.60 12.08
C GLY A 8 -16.50 -6.11 10.74
N ASP A 9 -17.56 -6.73 10.21
CA ASP A 9 -18.16 -6.35 8.93
C ASP A 9 -18.90 -5.01 9.00
N LEU A 10 -19.11 -4.39 7.84
CA LEU A 10 -19.93 -3.18 7.74
C LEU A 10 -21.34 -3.54 7.30
N ARG A 11 -22.33 -2.94 7.95
CA ARG A 11 -23.74 -3.07 7.60
C ARG A 11 -24.41 -1.71 7.42
N VAL A 12 -25.32 -1.64 6.46
CA VAL A 12 -26.24 -0.51 6.31
C VAL A 12 -27.40 -0.72 7.29
N VAL A 13 -27.77 0.34 8.00
CA VAL A 13 -28.81 0.32 9.03
C VAL A 13 -29.60 1.61 8.94
N ASP A 14 -30.88 1.54 9.31
CA ASP A 14 -31.66 2.74 9.57
C ASP A 14 -31.13 3.45 10.82
N VAL A 15 -31.05 4.77 10.76
CA VAL A 15 -30.55 5.58 11.86
C VAL A 15 -31.65 5.77 12.89
N THR A 16 -31.32 5.53 14.16
CA THR A 16 -32.19 5.77 15.31
C THR A 16 -31.41 6.54 16.39
N PRO A 17 -32.08 7.27 17.30
CA PRO A 17 -31.38 8.00 18.37
C PRO A 17 -30.45 7.13 19.23
N GLN A 18 -30.69 5.81 19.27
CA GLN A 18 -29.89 4.86 20.04
C GLN A 18 -28.61 4.42 19.32
N ASN A 19 -28.52 4.54 17.99
CA ASN A 19 -27.39 4.06 17.19
C ASN A 19 -26.56 5.19 16.55
N GLU A 20 -26.91 6.45 16.80
CA GLU A 20 -26.19 7.62 16.25
C GLU A 20 -24.69 7.59 16.58
N ALA A 21 -24.34 7.14 17.79
CA ALA A 21 -22.96 7.03 18.25
C ALA A 21 -22.17 5.91 17.53
N ASP A 22 -22.85 4.93 16.92
CA ASP A 22 -22.23 3.80 16.24
C ASP A 22 -21.98 4.07 14.75
N ILE A 23 -22.45 5.23 14.25
CA ILE A 23 -22.31 5.60 12.84
C ILE A 23 -20.83 5.73 12.49
N LEU A 24 -20.40 4.92 11.52
CA LEU A 24 -19.04 4.95 11.00
C LEU A 24 -18.78 6.29 10.30
N VAL A 25 -17.80 7.03 10.81
CA VAL A 25 -17.19 8.18 10.13
C VAL A 25 -15.97 7.68 9.37
N HIS A 26 -15.98 7.84 8.05
CA HIS A 26 -14.89 7.40 7.19
C HIS A 26 -13.75 8.44 7.14
N ASP A 27 -12.53 7.97 7.36
CA ASP A 27 -11.30 8.73 7.12
C ASP A 27 -10.49 8.03 6.03
N ALA A 28 -10.38 8.69 4.87
CA ALA A 28 -9.64 8.17 3.73
C ALA A 28 -8.12 8.10 3.96
N HIS A 29 -7.58 8.87 4.91
CA HIS A 29 -6.15 8.95 5.21
C HIS A 29 -5.71 7.96 6.30
N ASN A 30 -6.64 7.15 6.82
CA ASN A 30 -6.31 6.15 7.83
C ASN A 30 -5.21 5.21 7.32
N ALA A 31 -4.15 5.05 8.12
CA ALA A 31 -3.02 4.20 7.76
C ALA A 31 -3.45 2.74 7.52
N SER A 32 -4.45 2.27 8.27
CA SER A 32 -5.05 0.94 8.10
C SER A 32 -6.02 0.92 6.92
N PRO A 33 -5.85 0.02 5.94
CA PRO A 33 -6.74 -0.07 4.79
C PRO A 33 -8.06 -0.80 5.09
N THR A 34 -8.25 -1.33 6.31
CA THR A 34 -9.38 -2.21 6.67
C THR A 34 -10.74 -1.57 6.40
N THR A 35 -10.94 -0.32 6.82
CA THR A 35 -12.23 0.38 6.60
C THR A 35 -12.48 0.65 5.12
N ALA A 36 -11.45 1.07 4.37
CA ALA A 36 -11.55 1.32 2.94
C ALA A 36 -11.99 0.06 2.17
N PHE A 37 -11.38 -1.09 2.45
CA PHE A 37 -11.76 -2.36 1.83
C PHE A 37 -13.12 -2.89 2.29
N ALA A 38 -13.54 -2.58 3.51
CA ALA A 38 -14.87 -2.94 3.96
C ALA A 38 -15.94 -2.10 3.25
N LEU A 39 -15.70 -0.79 3.08
CA LEU A 39 -16.60 0.11 2.34
C LEU A 39 -16.74 -0.34 0.87
N SER A 40 -15.66 -0.74 0.20
CA SER A 40 -15.73 -1.16 -1.20
C SER A 40 -16.60 -2.39 -1.47
N ARG A 41 -17.01 -3.13 -0.43
CA ARG A 41 -17.79 -4.37 -0.51
C ARG A 41 -19.23 -4.21 -0.01
N LEU A 42 -19.66 -2.98 0.29
CA LEU A 42 -21.03 -2.71 0.77
C LEU A 42 -22.09 -2.78 -0.32
N ALA A 43 -21.71 -2.66 -1.60
CA ALA A 43 -22.65 -2.72 -2.70
C ALA A 43 -23.26 -4.11 -2.80
N ASP A 44 -24.59 -4.18 -2.86
CA ASP A 44 -25.28 -5.41 -3.19
C ASP A 44 -24.99 -5.77 -4.67
N PRO A 45 -24.45 -6.98 -4.95
CA PRO A 45 -23.97 -7.32 -6.29
C PRO A 45 -25.07 -7.46 -7.33
N ASP A 46 -26.30 -7.74 -6.92
CA ASP A 46 -27.42 -8.01 -7.83
C ASP A 46 -28.26 -6.76 -8.08
N THR A 47 -28.44 -5.94 -7.04
CA THR A 47 -29.32 -4.77 -7.07
C THR A 47 -28.57 -3.44 -7.15
N LEU A 48 -27.27 -3.44 -6.86
CA LEU A 48 -26.41 -2.25 -6.76
C LEU A 48 -26.89 -1.21 -5.73
N HIS A 49 -27.82 -1.58 -4.85
CA HIS A 49 -28.25 -0.72 -3.77
C HIS A 49 -27.09 -0.44 -2.80
N HIS A 50 -27.11 0.76 -2.23
CA HIS A 50 -26.11 1.23 -1.27
C HIS A 50 -24.66 1.22 -1.76
N THR A 51 -24.45 1.32 -3.08
CA THR A 51 -23.11 1.45 -3.68
C THR A 51 -22.41 2.70 -3.15
N PRO A 52 -21.30 2.56 -2.38
CA PRO A 52 -20.58 3.72 -1.88
C PRO A 52 -19.80 4.39 -3.01
N ILE A 53 -19.75 5.72 -3.00
CA ILE A 53 -19.05 6.53 -4.01
C ILE A 53 -18.14 7.53 -3.29
N GLY A 54 -16.93 7.73 -3.82
CA GLY A 54 -15.96 8.68 -3.30
C GLY A 54 -14.57 8.07 -3.13
N VAL A 55 -13.70 8.77 -2.39
CA VAL A 55 -12.35 8.31 -2.09
C VAL A 55 -12.38 7.36 -0.90
N PHE A 56 -12.20 6.06 -1.15
CA PHE A 56 -12.11 5.08 -0.06
C PHE A 56 -10.76 5.11 0.64
N ARG A 57 -9.67 5.39 -0.10
CA ARG A 57 -8.32 5.44 0.46
C ARG A 57 -7.48 6.49 -0.24
N SER A 58 -6.85 7.35 0.54
CA SER A 58 -5.87 8.35 0.15
C SER A 58 -4.62 8.11 0.98
N ALA A 59 -3.55 7.61 0.39
CA ALA A 59 -2.36 7.22 1.13
C ALA A 59 -1.10 7.73 0.47
N ASP A 60 -0.32 8.50 1.21
CA ASP A 60 0.99 8.97 0.79
C ASP A 60 2.03 7.86 1.02
N ARG A 61 2.54 7.30 -0.09
CA ARG A 61 3.61 6.31 -0.07
C ARG A 61 4.57 6.55 -1.24
N PRO A 62 5.88 6.33 -1.05
CA PRO A 62 6.83 6.43 -2.14
C PRO A 62 6.52 5.39 -3.22
N VAL A 63 6.84 5.74 -4.46
CA VAL A 63 6.71 4.81 -5.60
C VAL A 63 7.93 3.90 -5.67
N TYR A 64 7.74 2.74 -6.29
CA TYR A 64 8.80 1.73 -6.42
C TYR A 64 10.07 2.29 -7.08
N ASP A 65 9.92 3.07 -8.15
CA ASP A 65 11.04 3.61 -8.93
C ASP A 65 11.95 4.50 -8.08
N THR A 66 11.38 5.46 -7.35
CA THR A 66 12.12 6.31 -6.40
C THR A 66 12.87 5.48 -5.37
N LEU A 67 12.19 4.50 -4.74
CA LEU A 67 12.84 3.64 -3.75
C LEU A 67 13.94 2.75 -4.36
N MET A 68 13.81 2.36 -5.61
CA MET A 68 14.81 1.55 -6.31
C MET A 68 16.04 2.39 -6.68
N SER A 69 15.84 3.62 -7.16
CA SER A 69 16.92 4.58 -7.40
C SER A 69 17.69 4.88 -6.12
N ASP A 70 16.99 5.20 -5.02
CA ASP A 70 17.63 5.49 -3.73
C ASP A 70 18.51 4.31 -3.25
N GLN A 71 18.05 3.07 -3.46
CA GLN A 71 18.82 1.87 -3.12
C GLN A 71 20.09 1.71 -3.98
N LEU A 72 20.05 2.07 -5.27
CA LEU A 72 21.22 2.02 -6.15
C LEU A 72 22.24 3.09 -5.76
N ASP A 73 21.77 4.30 -5.49
CA ASP A 73 22.64 5.42 -5.10
C ASP A 73 23.35 5.10 -3.77
N GLU A 74 22.62 4.58 -2.77
CA GLU A 74 23.23 4.15 -1.50
C GLU A 74 24.29 3.05 -1.71
N ALA A 75 24.06 2.12 -2.64
CA ALA A 75 25.02 1.07 -2.95
C ALA A 75 26.29 1.65 -3.59
N VAL A 76 26.16 2.57 -4.53
CA VAL A 76 27.28 3.26 -5.19
C VAL A 76 28.07 4.11 -4.19
N GLU A 77 27.41 4.85 -3.31
CA GLU A 77 28.08 5.65 -2.27
C GLU A 77 28.93 4.78 -1.34
N ARG A 78 28.43 3.59 -0.98
CA ARG A 78 29.11 2.69 -0.05
C ARG A 78 30.18 1.81 -0.69
N GLN A 79 29.97 1.38 -1.93
CA GLN A 79 30.74 0.31 -2.59
C GLN A 79 31.53 0.81 -3.81
N GLY A 80 31.30 2.06 -4.24
CA GLY A 80 31.80 2.60 -5.50
C GLY A 80 30.91 2.25 -6.70
N GLU A 81 31.18 2.85 -7.86
CA GLU A 81 30.39 2.68 -9.10
C GLU A 81 30.36 1.25 -9.65
N GLY A 82 31.16 0.34 -9.09
CA GLY A 82 31.37 -1.01 -9.59
C GLY A 82 32.27 -1.00 -10.82
N ASP A 83 33.22 -1.94 -10.86
CA ASP A 83 34.10 -2.13 -12.02
C ASP A 83 33.78 -3.48 -12.67
N LEU A 84 33.04 -3.43 -13.79
CA LEU A 84 32.68 -4.63 -14.54
C LEU A 84 33.91 -5.35 -15.09
N SER A 85 34.95 -4.61 -15.50
CA SER A 85 36.19 -5.21 -15.99
C SER A 85 36.88 -5.98 -14.85
N ALA A 86 37.01 -5.37 -13.67
CA ALA A 86 37.56 -6.04 -12.50
C ALA A 86 36.73 -7.28 -12.09
N LEU A 87 35.40 -7.20 -12.16
CA LEU A 87 34.51 -8.33 -11.87
C LEU A 87 34.74 -9.50 -12.84
N LEU A 88 34.83 -9.20 -14.14
CA LEU A 88 34.99 -10.21 -15.19
C LEU A 88 36.40 -10.81 -15.22
N THR A 89 37.44 -10.02 -14.94
CA THR A 89 38.79 -10.55 -14.80
C THR A 89 38.93 -11.38 -13.52
N GLY A 90 38.18 -11.04 -12.47
CA GLY A 90 38.39 -11.62 -11.15
C GLY A 90 39.76 -11.25 -10.58
N ASN A 91 40.08 -11.80 -9.41
CA ASN A 91 41.34 -11.48 -8.71
C ASN A 91 42.55 -12.32 -9.17
N ASP A 92 42.34 -13.35 -9.99
CA ASP A 92 43.34 -14.37 -10.34
C ASP A 92 43.72 -14.34 -11.83
N THR A 93 44.00 -13.16 -12.39
CA THR A 93 44.57 -13.08 -13.75
C THR A 93 46.09 -12.94 -13.71
N TRP A 94 46.78 -13.74 -14.53
CA TRP A 94 48.19 -13.50 -14.86
C TRP A 94 48.32 -12.86 -16.24
N THR A 95 49.30 -11.97 -16.40
CA THR A 95 49.63 -11.36 -17.70
C THR A 95 50.77 -12.15 -18.34
N VAL A 96 50.64 -12.58 -19.60
CA VAL A 96 51.75 -13.22 -20.35
C VAL A 96 52.47 -12.15 -21.15
N ALA A 97 53.73 -11.86 -20.80
CA ALA A 97 54.61 -11.01 -21.60
C ALA A 97 55.35 -11.87 -22.64
N GLY A 98 55.18 -11.52 -23.92
CA GLY A 98 55.92 -12.10 -25.05
C GLY A 98 57.21 -11.34 -25.34
#